data_AF-A0A9D7EK33-F1
#
_entry.id   AF-A0A9D7EK33-F1
#
_cell.length_a   1.000
_cell.length_b   1.000
_cell.length_c   1.000
_cell.angle_alpha   90.00
_cell.angle_beta   90.00
_cell.angle_gamma   90.00
#
_symmetry.space_group_name_H-M   'P 1'
#
loop_
_entity.id
_entity.type
_entity.pdbx_description
1 polymer ?
#
loop_
_entity_poly.entity_id
_entity_poly.type
_entity_poly.pdbx_seq_one_letter_code
_entity_poly.pdbx_strand_id
1 'polypeptide(L)'
;MALSALHLFAGAGGGVLSDILLGHRTVGAVEIEEYPRRVLLERQSDGCLPPFPVWDDVRTFSIDNPDTRSYIEWLIERRDSLVVSGGFPCQDVSVAGKGAGITGERSGLWKEFARIIGEIRPRYAFIENSPALVTRGLDTVLSDLAALGMDAVWEVP
;
A
#
# COMPACT_ATOMS: atom_id res chain seq x y z
N MET A 1 1.00 13.56 -16.31
CA MET A 1 1.37 14.38 -15.13
C MET A 1 2.12 13.46 -14.18
N ALA A 2 3.25 13.89 -13.60
CA ALA A 2 3.97 13.08 -12.62
C ALA A 2 3.16 13.02 -11.31
N LEU A 3 3.04 11.82 -10.72
CA LEU A 3 2.37 11.60 -9.44
C LEU A 3 3.38 11.50 -8.30
N SER A 4 2.94 11.82 -7.09
CA SER A 4 3.61 11.42 -5.86
C SER A 4 3.14 10.01 -5.48
N ALA A 5 4.03 9.12 -5.06
CA ALA A 5 3.69 7.73 -4.78
C ALA A 5 4.11 7.30 -3.36
N LEU A 6 3.14 6.80 -2.59
CA LEU A 6 3.37 6.13 -1.32
C LEU A 6 3.24 4.62 -1.54
N HIS A 7 4.28 3.84 -1.21
CA HIS A 7 4.25 2.37 -1.34
C HIS A 7 4.00 1.70 0.01
N LEU A 8 2.87 1.03 0.15
CA LEU A 8 2.57 0.13 1.25
C LEU A 8 3.03 -1.29 0.89
N PHE A 9 3.53 -2.05 1.87
CA PHE A 9 4.09 -3.38 1.63
C PHE A 9 5.18 -3.32 0.53
N ALA A 10 6.08 -2.34 0.66
CA ALA A 10 6.96 -1.91 -0.43
C ALA A 10 7.96 -3.01 -0.87
N GLY A 11 8.17 -4.02 -0.04
CA GLY A 11 9.19 -5.04 -0.25
C GLY A 11 10.54 -4.39 -0.47
N ALA A 12 11.32 -4.94 -1.39
CA ALA A 12 12.65 -4.43 -1.74
C ALA A 12 12.61 -3.27 -2.77
N GLY A 13 11.43 -2.73 -3.08
CA GLY A 13 11.29 -1.54 -3.95
C GLY A 13 10.91 -1.80 -5.41
N GLY A 14 10.24 -2.91 -5.73
CA GLY A 14 9.75 -3.15 -7.10
C GLY A 14 8.78 -2.06 -7.59
N GLY A 15 7.86 -1.63 -6.73
CA GLY A 15 6.96 -0.50 -7.00
C GLY A 15 7.71 0.82 -7.15
N VAL A 16 8.73 1.05 -6.31
CA VAL A 16 9.57 2.26 -6.35
C VAL A 16 10.34 2.36 -7.68
N LEU A 17 10.86 1.24 -8.20
CA LEU A 17 11.48 1.21 -9.53
C LEU A 17 10.49 1.59 -10.63
N SER A 18 9.24 1.15 -10.52
CA SER A 18 8.18 1.48 -11.49
C SER A 18 7.90 2.98 -11.50
N ASP A 19 7.91 3.64 -10.34
CA ASP A 19 7.77 5.10 -10.27
C ASP A 19 8.88 5.81 -11.07
N ILE A 20 10.13 5.38 -10.92
CA ILE A 20 11.27 5.97 -11.65
C ILE A 20 11.06 5.83 -13.16
N LEU A 21 10.64 4.65 -13.62
CA LEU A 21 10.38 4.39 -15.05
C LEU A 21 9.22 5.23 -15.60
N LEU A 22 8.19 5.46 -14.78
CA LEU A 22 7.00 6.25 -15.14
C LEU A 22 7.18 7.76 -14.90
N GLY A 23 8.33 8.20 -14.36
CA GLY A 23 8.59 9.59 -14.00
C GLY A 23 7.74 10.08 -12.82
N HIS A 24 7.26 9.17 -11.96
CA HIS A 24 6.62 9.49 -10.69
C HIS A 24 7.68 9.73 -9.61
N ARG A 25 7.27 10.40 -8.53
CA ARG A 25 8.12 10.65 -7.37
C ARG A 25 7.65 9.79 -6.21
N THR A 26 8.47 8.81 -5.83
CA THR A 26 8.27 8.12 -4.56
C THR A 26 8.43 9.12 -3.41
N VAL A 27 7.39 9.22 -2.57
CA VAL A 27 7.39 10.10 -1.41
C VAL A 27 7.55 9.34 -0.11
N GLY A 28 7.26 8.03 -0.08
CA GLY A 28 7.56 7.18 1.07
C GLY A 28 7.29 5.70 0.81
N ALA A 29 7.78 4.86 1.71
CA ALA A 29 7.53 3.43 1.73
C ALA A 29 7.17 2.96 3.15
N VAL A 30 6.31 1.95 3.27
CA VAL A 30 5.97 1.25 4.52
C VAL A 30 6.22 -0.24 4.30
N GLU A 31 7.10 -0.83 5.10
CA GLU A 31 7.52 -2.22 4.95
C GLU A 31 7.94 -2.82 6.29
N ILE A 32 7.28 -3.89 6.73
CA ILE A 32 7.45 -4.47 8.08
C ILE A 32 8.72 -5.31 8.22
N GLU A 33 9.20 -5.88 7.12
CA GLU A 33 10.38 -6.73 7.13
C GLU A 33 11.67 -5.91 7.15
N GLU A 34 12.58 -6.22 8.07
CA GLU A 34 13.83 -5.46 8.24
C GLU A 34 14.73 -5.57 6.99
N TYR A 35 14.86 -6.77 6.43
CA TYR A 35 15.75 -6.98 5.28
C TYR A 35 15.33 -6.15 4.05
N PRO A 36 14.07 -6.19 3.58
CA PRO A 36 13.62 -5.32 2.49
C PRO A 36 13.76 -3.82 2.79
N ARG A 37 13.45 -3.35 4.02
CA ARG A 37 13.72 -1.96 4.41
C ARG A 37 15.21 -1.60 4.27
N ARG A 38 16.11 -2.48 4.71
CA ARG A 38 17.55 -2.27 4.56
C ARG A 38 17.96 -2.17 3.10
N VAL A 39 17.40 -3.01 2.22
CA VAL A 39 17.64 -2.91 0.77
C VAL A 39 17.22 -1.54 0.23
N LEU A 40 16.03 -1.04 0.61
CA LEU A 40 15.57 0.30 0.20
C LEU A 40 16.57 1.38 0.64
N LEU A 41 16.99 1.36 1.90
CA LEU A 41 17.94 2.34 2.46
C LEU A 41 19.34 2.24 1.82
N GLU A 42 19.83 1.03 1.57
CA GLU A 42 21.10 0.79 0.88
C GLU A 42 21.06 1.32 -0.55
N ARG A 43 19.95 1.09 -1.28
CA ARG A 43 19.75 1.62 -2.63
C ARG A 43 19.55 3.14 -2.67
N GLN A 44 19.06 3.75 -1.60
CA GLN A 44 19.08 5.22 -1.46
C GLN A 44 20.52 5.73 -1.22
N SER A 45 21.31 5.01 -0.41
CA SER A 45 22.69 5.36 -0.09
C SER A 45 23.64 5.27 -1.29
N ASP A 46 23.48 4.24 -2.13
CA ASP A 46 24.28 4.05 -3.34
C ASP A 46 23.80 4.89 -4.55
N GLY A 47 22.69 5.62 -4.39
CA GLY A 47 22.13 6.52 -5.40
C GLY A 47 21.28 5.83 -6.47
N CYS A 48 21.01 4.52 -6.36
CA CYS A 48 20.09 3.82 -7.26
C CYS A 48 18.63 4.29 -7.08
N LEU A 49 18.25 4.67 -5.86
CA LEU A 49 16.92 5.20 -5.53
C LEU A 49 17.03 6.64 -4.99
N PRO A 50 16.07 7.52 -5.30
CA PRO A 50 16.00 8.84 -4.66
C PRO A 50 15.70 8.70 -3.17
N PRO A 51 16.05 9.69 -2.32
CA PRO A 51 15.78 9.63 -0.90
C PRO A 51 14.27 9.79 -0.61
N PHE A 52 13.75 8.94 0.27
CA PHE A 52 12.39 9.01 0.81
C PHE A 52 12.31 8.29 2.18
N PRO A 53 11.39 8.70 3.08
CA PRO A 53 11.17 8.02 4.34
C PRO A 53 10.70 6.57 4.16
N VAL A 54 11.27 5.67 4.96
CA VAL A 54 10.90 4.25 5.06
C VAL A 54 10.37 3.97 6.46
N TRP A 55 9.09 3.62 6.54
CA TRP A 55 8.37 3.26 7.76
C TRP A 55 8.24 1.73 7.88
N ASP A 56 7.84 1.23 9.05
CA ASP A 56 7.79 -0.20 9.35
C ASP A 56 6.38 -0.81 9.18
N ASP A 57 5.49 -0.69 10.17
CA ASP A 57 4.21 -1.40 10.19
C ASP A 57 3.07 -0.51 9.70
N VAL A 58 2.31 -1.00 8.72
CA VAL A 58 1.10 -0.33 8.24
C VAL A 58 0.08 -0.12 9.37
N ARG A 59 0.04 -1.00 10.39
CA ARG A 59 -0.88 -0.90 11.54
C ARG A 59 -0.59 0.32 12.41
N THR A 60 0.67 0.73 12.52
CA THR A 60 1.09 1.90 13.31
C THR A 60 1.20 3.15 12.45
N PHE A 61 1.27 3.00 11.12
CA PHE A 61 1.19 4.10 10.16
C PHE A 61 -0.25 4.64 10.08
N SER A 62 -0.58 5.55 11.00
CA SER A 62 -1.93 6.12 11.14
C SER A 62 -1.89 7.59 11.56
N ILE A 63 -2.89 8.35 11.13
CA ILE A 63 -3.12 9.74 11.58
C ILE A 63 -3.23 9.83 13.10
N ASP A 64 -3.68 8.76 13.75
CA ASP A 64 -3.86 8.72 15.21
C ASP A 64 -2.55 8.48 15.97
N ASN A 65 -1.53 7.91 15.32
CA ASN A 65 -0.21 7.71 15.91
C ASN A 65 0.60 9.04 15.86
N PRO A 66 1.02 9.60 17.01
CA PRO A 66 1.80 10.84 17.06
C PRO A 66 3.08 10.82 16.21
N ASP A 67 3.72 9.66 16.08
CA ASP A 67 4.99 9.51 15.34
C ASP A 67 4.81 9.63 13.82
N THR A 68 3.62 9.32 13.31
CA THR A 68 3.29 9.37 11.88
C THR A 68 2.31 10.47 11.50
N ARG A 69 1.60 11.06 12.48
CA ARG A 69 0.55 12.07 12.28
C ARG A 69 0.98 13.19 11.34
N SER A 70 2.08 13.87 11.66
CA SER A 70 2.55 15.02 10.86
C SER A 70 2.85 14.64 9.41
N TYR A 71 3.33 13.42 9.18
CA TYR A 71 3.64 12.92 7.85
C TYR A 71 2.38 12.54 7.07
N ILE A 72 1.36 11.99 7.73
CA ILE A 72 0.07 11.69 7.10
C ILE A 72 -0.70 12.99 6.78
N GLU A 73 -0.66 13.99 7.67
CA GLU A 73 -1.18 15.34 7.37
C GLU A 73 -0.48 15.94 6.15
N TRP A 74 0.85 15.78 6.06
CA TRP A 74 1.60 16.16 4.87
C TRP A 74 1.12 15.41 3.62
N LEU A 75 0.84 14.11 3.69
CA LEU A 75 0.30 13.35 2.56
C LEU A 75 -1.11 13.83 2.14
N ILE A 76 -1.98 14.14 3.11
CA ILE A 76 -3.34 14.64 2.87
C ILE A 76 -3.31 15.95 2.06
N GLU A 77 -2.39 16.86 2.37
CA GLU A 77 -2.21 18.11 1.61
C GLU A 77 -1.82 17.90 0.14
N ARG A 78 -1.28 16.72 -0.22
CA ARG A 78 -0.88 16.37 -1.60
C ARG A 78 -1.84 15.37 -2.27
N ARG A 79 -2.95 15.01 -1.62
CA ARG A 79 -3.81 13.90 -2.03
C ARG A 79 -4.28 13.96 -3.49
N ASP A 80 -4.50 15.15 -4.04
CA ASP A 80 -4.96 15.38 -5.42
C ASP A 80 -3.93 15.00 -6.50
N SER A 81 -2.68 14.72 -6.10
CA SER A 81 -1.59 14.26 -6.95
C SER A 81 -0.89 13.01 -6.41
N LEU A 82 -1.51 12.36 -5.43
CA LEU A 82 -0.96 11.20 -4.73
C LEU A 82 -1.58 9.90 -5.26
N VAL A 83 -0.71 8.90 -5.46
CA VAL A 83 -1.09 7.49 -5.56
C VAL A 83 -0.61 6.74 -4.32
N VAL A 84 -1.50 5.95 -3.73
CA VAL A 84 -1.11 4.94 -2.73
C VAL A 84 -1.06 3.59 -3.45
N SER A 85 0.10 2.95 -3.45
CA SER A 85 0.37 1.72 -4.18
C SER A 85 0.79 0.60 -3.22
N GLY A 86 0.50 -0.65 -3.53
CA GLY A 86 1.03 -1.78 -2.74
C GLY A 86 0.38 -3.12 -3.04
N GLY A 87 1.07 -4.19 -2.66
CA GLY A 87 0.57 -5.56 -2.71
C GLY A 87 0.44 -6.15 -1.31
N PHE A 88 -0.77 -6.16 -0.76
CA PHE A 88 -0.97 -6.72 0.58
C PHE A 88 -0.81 -8.25 0.55
N PRO A 89 -0.19 -8.86 1.58
CA PRO A 89 0.16 -10.28 1.56
C PRO A 89 -1.08 -11.16 1.43
N CYS A 90 -1.00 -12.07 0.46
CA CYS A 90 -2.06 -12.99 0.07
C CYS A 90 -2.12 -14.26 0.95
N GLN A 91 -1.48 -14.27 2.13
CA GLN A 91 -1.10 -15.50 2.86
C GLN A 91 -2.30 -16.39 3.31
N ASP A 92 -3.52 -15.87 3.29
CA ASP A 92 -4.75 -16.64 3.56
C ASP A 92 -5.46 -17.21 2.31
N VAL A 93 -4.86 -17.05 1.13
CA VAL A 93 -5.33 -17.66 -0.13
C VAL A 93 -4.67 -19.03 -0.38
N SER A 94 -3.96 -19.57 0.61
CA SER A 94 -3.43 -20.94 0.61
C SER A 94 -4.28 -21.90 1.47
N VAL A 95 -4.41 -23.15 1.00
CA VAL A 95 -5.39 -24.23 1.28
C VAL A 95 -5.48 -24.75 2.74
N ALA A 96 -4.99 -24.07 3.78
CA ALA A 96 -4.90 -24.66 5.13
C ALA A 96 -5.72 -23.90 6.20
N GLY A 97 -7.05 -24.08 6.26
CA GLY A 97 -7.80 -23.64 7.44
C GLY A 97 -9.33 -23.73 7.31
N LYS A 98 -9.95 -24.46 8.23
CA LYS A 98 -11.38 -24.80 8.29
C LYS A 98 -12.28 -23.56 8.47
N GLY A 99 -13.09 -23.26 7.46
CA GLY A 99 -14.51 -22.88 7.55
C GLY A 99 -15.00 -21.92 8.64
N ALA A 100 -14.39 -20.74 8.82
CA ALA A 100 -14.89 -19.73 9.79
C ALA A 100 -15.59 -18.50 9.16
N GLY A 101 -15.69 -18.39 7.83
CA GLY A 101 -16.32 -17.22 7.20
C GLY A 101 -15.52 -15.91 7.38
N ILE A 102 -16.10 -14.79 6.90
CA ILE A 102 -15.50 -13.44 6.82
C ILE A 102 -15.50 -12.71 8.19
N THR A 103 -15.06 -13.40 9.23
CA THR A 103 -14.75 -12.82 10.56
C THR A 103 -13.33 -13.16 11.02
N GLY A 104 -12.57 -13.93 10.23
CA GLY A 104 -11.18 -14.26 10.52
C GLY A 104 -10.20 -13.11 10.24
N GLU A 105 -9.05 -13.14 10.92
CA GLU A 105 -7.90 -12.22 10.80
C GLU A 105 -7.36 -12.01 9.38
N ARG A 106 -7.85 -12.79 8.40
CA ARG A 106 -7.56 -12.77 6.96
C ARG A 106 -7.81 -11.43 6.26
N SER A 107 -8.54 -10.53 6.92
CA SER A 107 -8.91 -9.18 6.48
C SER A 107 -8.05 -8.07 7.10
N GLY A 108 -7.12 -8.41 8.01
CA GLY A 108 -6.40 -7.41 8.81
C GLY A 108 -5.60 -6.44 7.95
N LEU A 109 -4.67 -6.95 7.13
CA LEU A 109 -3.75 -6.08 6.38
C LEU A 109 -4.40 -5.37 5.19
N TRP A 110 -5.44 -5.96 4.57
CA TRP A 110 -6.29 -5.21 3.63
C TRP A 110 -7.02 -4.06 4.35
N LYS A 111 -7.59 -4.30 5.54
CA LYS A 111 -8.25 -3.23 6.31
C LYS A 111 -7.28 -2.11 6.67
N GLU A 112 -6.02 -2.41 6.97
CA GLU A 112 -5.00 -1.36 7.17
C GLU A 112 -4.71 -0.59 5.89
N PHE A 113 -4.62 -1.26 4.73
CA PHE A 113 -4.51 -0.59 3.44
C PHE A 113 -5.71 0.35 3.20
N ALA A 114 -6.93 -0.18 3.32
CA ALA A 114 -8.17 0.58 3.14
C ALA A 114 -8.30 1.73 4.16
N ARG A 115 -7.86 1.52 5.41
CA ARG A 115 -7.79 2.56 6.45
C ARG A 115 -6.86 3.69 6.00
N ILE A 116 -5.64 3.38 5.56
CA ILE A 116 -4.68 4.37 5.09
C ILE A 116 -5.22 5.15 3.87
N ILE A 117 -5.87 4.47 2.93
CA ILE A 117 -6.60 5.14 1.83
C ILE A 117 -7.69 6.06 2.39
N GLY A 118 -8.46 5.61 3.37
CA GLY A 118 -9.54 6.38 3.98
C GLY A 118 -9.08 7.60 4.78
N GLU A 119 -7.94 7.50 5.46
CA GLU A 119 -7.27 8.59 6.19
C GLU A 119 -6.71 9.64 5.23
N ILE A 120 -6.01 9.21 4.17
CA ILE A 120 -5.31 10.11 3.25
C ILE A 120 -6.24 10.66 2.16
N ARG A 121 -7.20 9.86 1.70
CA ARG A 121 -8.07 10.09 0.53
C ARG A 121 -7.28 10.43 -0.75
N PRO A 122 -6.33 9.57 -1.18
CA PRO A 122 -5.50 9.83 -2.35
C PRO A 122 -6.32 9.87 -3.64
N ARG A 123 -5.80 10.52 -4.67
CA ARG A 123 -6.43 10.55 -6.00
C ARG A 123 -6.48 9.17 -6.66
N TYR A 124 -5.44 8.36 -6.44
CA TYR A 124 -5.36 7.00 -6.99
C TYR A 124 -4.94 6.01 -5.92
N ALA A 125 -5.47 4.79 -6.04
CA ALA A 125 -4.98 3.61 -5.34
C ALA A 125 -4.60 2.55 -6.37
N PHE A 126 -3.40 2.00 -6.27
CA PHE A 126 -2.95 0.89 -7.10
C PHE A 126 -2.72 -0.34 -6.22
N ILE A 127 -3.54 -1.37 -6.42
CA ILE A 127 -3.60 -2.53 -5.53
C ILE A 127 -3.20 -3.76 -6.35
N GLU A 128 -2.08 -4.38 -5.99
CA GLU A 128 -1.58 -5.59 -6.62
C GLU A 128 -1.90 -6.81 -5.74
N ASN A 129 -2.25 -7.93 -6.37
CA ASN A 129 -2.39 -9.19 -5.68
C ASN A 129 -2.36 -10.37 -6.66
N SER A 130 -2.29 -11.59 -6.13
CA SER A 130 -2.37 -12.81 -6.93
C SER A 130 -3.73 -12.95 -7.62
N PRO A 131 -3.81 -13.67 -8.78
CA PRO A 131 -5.07 -13.91 -9.48
C PRO A 131 -6.16 -14.57 -8.64
N ALA A 132 -5.78 -15.26 -7.56
CA ALA A 132 -6.72 -15.91 -6.69
C ALA A 132 -7.59 -14.93 -5.89
N LEU A 133 -7.19 -13.66 -5.75
CA LEU A 133 -8.01 -12.59 -5.13
C LEU A 133 -9.36 -12.44 -5.84
N VAL A 134 -9.40 -12.59 -7.16
CA VAL A 134 -10.62 -12.48 -7.99
C VAL A 134 -11.75 -13.34 -7.46
N THR A 135 -11.43 -14.54 -6.97
CA THR A 135 -12.42 -15.50 -6.48
C THR A 135 -12.57 -15.52 -4.97
N ARG A 136 -11.70 -14.82 -4.22
CA ARG A 136 -11.55 -15.01 -2.77
C ARG A 136 -11.61 -13.74 -1.94
N GLY A 137 -11.79 -12.58 -2.56
CA GLY A 137 -11.93 -11.33 -1.81
C GLY A 137 -12.04 -10.06 -2.64
N LEU A 138 -12.04 -10.15 -3.98
CA LEU A 138 -12.22 -9.00 -4.85
C LEU A 138 -13.54 -8.27 -4.58
N ASP A 139 -14.61 -9.00 -4.27
CA ASP A 139 -15.91 -8.43 -3.86
C ASP A 139 -15.79 -7.53 -2.62
N THR A 140 -15.04 -7.97 -1.62
CA THR A 140 -14.77 -7.20 -0.40
C THR A 140 -13.94 -5.96 -0.72
N VAL A 141 -12.85 -6.11 -1.49
CA VAL A 141 -12.00 -4.99 -1.91
C VAL A 141 -12.80 -3.93 -2.68
N LEU A 142 -13.59 -4.34 -3.66
CA LEU A 142 -14.41 -3.42 -4.45
C LEU A 142 -15.50 -2.75 -3.61
N SER A 143 -16.14 -3.48 -2.69
CA SER A 143 -17.13 -2.92 -1.77
C SER A 143 -16.52 -1.85 -0.85
N ASP A 144 -15.34 -2.12 -0.29
CA ASP A 144 -14.65 -1.18 0.59
C ASP A 144 -14.18 0.07 -0.17
N LEU A 145 -13.63 -0.09 -1.38
CA LEU A 145 -13.25 1.03 -2.25
C LEU A 145 -14.46 1.89 -2.63
N ALA A 146 -15.60 1.26 -2.96
CA ALA A 146 -16.83 1.97 -3.23
C ALA A 146 -17.35 2.73 -2.01
N ALA A 147 -17.27 2.14 -0.81
CA ALA A 147 -17.61 2.81 0.45
C ALA A 147 -16.69 4.01 0.75
N LEU A 148 -15.43 3.97 0.28
CA LEU A 148 -14.49 5.08 0.32
C LEU A 148 -14.72 6.11 -0.80
N GLY A 149 -15.68 5.88 -1.70
CA GLY A 149 -16.03 6.78 -2.81
C GLY A 149 -15.07 6.69 -3.99
N MET A 150 -14.34 5.59 -4.14
CA MET A 150 -13.46 5.35 -5.28
C MET A 150 -14.17 4.58 -6.39
N ASP A 151 -13.91 4.98 -7.63
CA ASP A 151 -14.23 4.17 -8.81
C ASP A 151 -13.10 3.17 -9.05
N ALA A 152 -13.45 1.89 -9.20
CA ALA A 152 -12.48 0.81 -9.35
C ALA A 152 -12.60 0.11 -10.71
N VAL A 153 -11.45 -0.17 -11.30
CA VAL A 153 -11.29 -1.07 -12.45
C VAL A 153 -10.26 -2.13 -12.08
N TRP A 154 -10.41 -3.34 -12.60
CA TRP A 154 -9.47 -4.43 -12.35
C TRP A 154 -9.19 -5.22 -13.63
N GLU A 155 -8.02 -5.82 -13.68
CA GLU A 155 -7.58 -6.68 -14.77
C GLU A 155 -6.82 -7.87 -14.18
N VAL A 156 -6.85 -9.00 -14.90
CA VAL A 156 -6.04 -10.17 -14.60
C VAL A 156 -5.21 -10.42 -15.85
N PRO A 157 -3.87 -10.33 -15.77
CA PRO A 157 -3.00 -10.57 -16.92
C PRO A 157 -3.04 -12.03 -17.40
#